data_AF-A0A530BNZ1-F1
#
_entry.id   AF-A0A530BNZ1-F1
#
_cell.length_a   1.000
_cell.length_b   1.000
_cell.length_c   1.000
_cell.angle_alpha   90.00
_cell.angle_beta   90.00
_cell.angle_gamma   90.00
#
_symmetry.space_group_name_H-M   'P 1'
#
loop_
_entity.id
_entity.type
_entity.pdbx_description
1 polymer ?
#
loop_
_entity_poly.entity_id
_entity_poly.type
_entity_poly.pdbx_seq_one_letter_code
_entity_poly.pdbx_strand_id
1 'polypeptide(L)' 'MKRVRKAVFPVAGLGTRFLPATKAIPKEMLTVVDRPVIQYVVD' A
#
# COMPACT_ATOMS: atom_id res chain seq x y z
N MET A 1 -0.08 -22.18 20.63
CA MET A 1 0.18 -21.57 19.30
C MET A 1 1.48 -20.79 19.34
N LYS A 2 2.32 -20.86 18.29
CA LYS A 2 3.48 -19.96 18.14
C LYS A 2 2.97 -18.55 17.79
N ARG A 3 3.55 -17.51 18.41
CA ARG A 3 3.19 -16.12 18.10
C ARG A 3 3.62 -15.76 16.68
N VAL A 4 2.74 -15.17 15.88
CA VAL A 4 3.10 -14.57 14.59
C VAL A 4 3.83 -13.25 14.88
N ARG A 5 5.00 -13.07 14.27
CA ARG A 5 5.89 -11.90 14.52
C ARG A 5 6.19 -11.09 13.27
N LYS A 6 5.75 -11.56 12.10
CA LYS A 6 6.07 -10.98 10.79
C LYS A 6 4.83 -11.05 9.90
N ALA A 7 4.64 -10.00 9.12
CA ALA A 7 3.65 -9.93 8.05
C ALA A 7 4.37 -9.62 6.73
N VAL A 8 3.79 -10.04 5.60
CA VAL A 8 4.33 -9.80 4.27
C VAL A 8 3.28 -9.04 3.46
N PHE A 9 3.68 -7.90 2.90
CA PHE A 9 2.83 -7.06 2.06
C PHE A 9 3.40 -7.02 0.63
N PRO A 10 2.68 -7.57 -0.37
CA PRO A 10 3.14 -7.51 -1.75
C PRO A 10 2.87 -6.12 -2.37
N VAL A 11 3.91 -5.29 -2.44
CA VAL A 11 3.83 -3.87 -2.86
C VAL A 11 4.56 -3.54 -4.18
N ALA A 12 4.77 -4.55 -5.04
CA ALA A 12 5.58 -4.41 -6.26
C ALA A 12 4.76 -4.05 -7.53
N GLY A 13 3.44 -3.88 -7.43
CA GLY A 13 2.57 -3.67 -8.58
C GLY A 13 2.45 -2.21 -9.01
N LEU A 14 2.59 -1.93 -10.31
CA LEU A 14 2.62 -0.56 -10.87
C LEU A 14 1.29 0.23 -10.81
N GLY A 15 0.17 -0.41 -10.49
CA GLY A 15 -1.11 0.30 -10.34
C GLY A 15 -1.63 0.98 -11.61
N THR A 16 -1.54 0.32 -12.77
CA THR A 16 -1.86 0.90 -14.10
C THR A 16 -3.27 1.47 -14.25
N ARG A 17 -4.24 1.02 -13.44
CA ARG A 17 -5.62 1.55 -13.41
C ARG A 17 -5.74 2.92 -12.73
N PHE A 18 -4.70 3.34 -12.01
CA PHE A 18 -4.63 4.61 -11.30
C PHE A 18 -3.68 5.60 -11.97
N LEU A 19 -3.30 5.35 -13.22
CA LEU A 19 -2.58 6.34 -14.01
C LEU A 19 -3.47 7.56 -14.26
N PRO A 20 -2.91 8.79 -14.24
CA PRO A 20 -1.48 9.10 -14.14
C PRO A 20 -0.94 9.17 -12.71
N ALA A 21 -1.79 9.09 -11.68
CA ALA A 21 -1.38 9.28 -10.28
C ALA A 21 -0.29 8.29 -9.85
N THR A 22 -0.36 7.04 -10.31
CA THR A 22 0.62 6.00 -10.01
C THR A 22 1.85 5.98 -10.93
N LYS A 23 2.02 6.97 -11.81
CA LYS A 23 3.18 7.03 -12.72
C LYS A 23 4.49 7.28 -11.98
N ALA A 24 4.45 8.13 -10.95
CA ALA A 24 5.62 8.54 -10.17
C ALA A 24 5.53 8.16 -8.68
N ILE A 25 4.33 7.77 -8.22
CA ILE A 25 4.05 7.45 -6.82
C ILE A 25 3.54 6.00 -6.75
N PRO A 26 3.99 5.16 -5.80
CA PRO A 26 3.46 3.80 -5.62
C PRO A 26 1.96 3.80 -5.33
N LYS A 27 1.24 2.77 -5.77
CA LYS A 27 -0.22 2.68 -5.57
C LYS A 27 -0.63 2.60 -4.10
N GLU A 28 0.23 2.03 -3.24
CA GLU A 28 0.00 1.88 -1.81
C GLU A 28 0.14 3.19 -1.03
N MET A 29 0.73 4.21 -1.67
CA MET A 29 0.87 5.56 -1.13
C MET A 29 -0.30 6.48 -1.49
N LEU A 30 -1.25 6.02 -2.31
CA LEU A 30 -2.48 6.76 -2.56
C LEU A 30 -3.24 6.98 -1.25
N THR A 31 -3.81 8.16 -1.08
CA THR A 31 -4.46 8.53 0.17
C THR A 31 -5.94 8.17 0.16
N VAL A 32 -6.41 7.59 1.27
CA VAL A 32 -7.84 7.56 1.62
C VAL A 32 -8.06 8.67 2.62
N VAL A 33 -8.78 9.71 2.17
CA VAL A 33 -8.97 10.98 2.88
C VAL A 33 -7.63 11.69 3.10
N ASP A 34 -6.97 11.43 4.22
CA ASP A 34 -5.77 12.12 4.70
C ASP A 34 -4.57 11.19 4.92
N ARG A 35 -4.74 9.87 4.76
CA ARG A 35 -3.69 8.88 5.06
C ARG A 35 -3.42 7.94 3.90
N PRO A 36 -2.15 7.52 3.67
CA PRO A 36 -1.82 6.49 2.70
C PRO A 36 -2.51 5.15 2.98
N VAL A 37 -2.93 4.42 1.94
CA VAL A 37 -3.54 3.08 2.06
C VAL A 37 -2.67 2.13 2.89
N ILE A 38 -1.34 2.16 2.71
CA ILE A 38 -0.42 1.29 3.47
C ILE A 38 -0.49 1.52 4.99
N GLN A 39 -0.83 2.73 5.44
CA GLN A 39 -0.94 3.03 6.86
C GLN A 39 -2.13 2.28 7.49
N TYR A 40 -3.28 2.25 6.81
CA TYR A 40 -4.46 1.49 7.28
C TYR A 40 -4.24 -0.02 7.35
N VAL A 41 -3.23 -0.53 6.64
CA VAL A 41 -2.89 -1.96 6.58
C VAL A 41 -1.88 -2.33 7.67
N VAL A 42 -1.09 -1.36 8.15
CA VAL A 42 -0.04 -1.54 9.15
C VAL A 42 -0.55 -1.23 10.56
N ASP A 43 -1.37 -0.20 10.71
CA ASP A 43 -2.03 0.18 11.97
C ASP A 43 -3.04 -0.90 12.42
#